data_AF-A0A7J7VGN3-F1
#
_entry.id   AF-A0A7J7VGN3-F1
#
_cell.length_a   1.000
_cell.length_b   1.000
_cell.length_c   1.000
_cell.angle_alpha   90.00
_cell.angle_beta   90.00
_cell.angle_gamma   90.00
#
_symmetry.space_group_name_H-M   'P 1'
#
loop_
_entity.id
_entity.type
_entity.pdbx_description
1 polymer ?
#
loop_
_entity_poly.entity_id
_entity_poly.type
_entity_poly.pdbx_seq_one_letter_code
_entity_poly.pdbx_strand_id
1 'polypeptide(L)'
;MGKFCLTYEASMTRLFREGRTETVRSCTVESCDFVLAMADPSQTMEQRLRLFKMASEKHQHMYRLAMTGAGIDRHLFCLYVVSKYLAVESPFLKEVLSEPWRLSTSQTPLQQPELFDLEKNTEYVSSGGGFGPVADDGYGVSYILVGENLINFHISSKFSCPDTDSHRFGKHLRQAMTDIIALFGFSSNSRK
;
A
#
# COMPACT_ATOMS: atom_id res chain seq x y z
N MET A 1 3.09 9.14 -19.16
CA MET A 1 2.78 9.17 -17.71
C MET A 1 1.29 8.93 -17.52
N GLY A 2 0.88 8.21 -16.47
CA GLY A 2 -0.51 7.77 -16.24
C GLY A 2 -0.71 6.26 -16.35
N LYS A 3 0.16 5.46 -15.72
CA LYS A 3 0.03 3.99 -15.69
C LYS A 3 -0.18 3.53 -14.26
N PHE A 4 -1.16 2.65 -14.08
CA PHE A 4 -1.29 1.87 -12.86
C PHE A 4 -0.26 0.74 -12.86
N CYS A 5 0.21 0.37 -11.68
CA CYS A 5 1.22 -0.66 -11.53
C CYS A 5 0.84 -1.65 -10.44
N LEU A 6 1.36 -2.87 -10.58
CA LEU A 6 1.14 -3.90 -9.60
C LEU A 6 1.74 -3.46 -8.26
N THR A 7 0.87 -3.39 -7.24
CA THR A 7 1.19 -2.86 -5.92
C THR A 7 1.07 -3.96 -4.88
N TYR A 8 2.18 -4.28 -4.21
CA TYR A 8 2.26 -5.23 -3.11
C TYR A 8 2.03 -4.50 -1.80
N GLU A 9 1.14 -5.01 -0.95
CA GLU A 9 1.04 -4.63 0.45
C GLU A 9 1.10 -5.86 1.37
N ALA A 10 1.95 -5.80 2.39
CA ALA A 10 2.06 -6.89 3.35
C ALA A 10 0.86 -6.92 4.31
N SER A 11 0.14 -8.04 4.35
CA SER A 11 -0.89 -8.32 5.35
C SER A 11 -0.46 -9.47 6.26
N MET A 12 -0.60 -9.30 7.57
CA MET A 12 -0.17 -10.30 8.54
C MET A 12 -1.20 -11.43 8.66
N THR A 13 -0.75 -12.68 8.58
CA THR A 13 -1.61 -13.87 8.72
C THR A 13 -1.49 -14.51 10.11
N ARG A 14 -1.32 -13.70 11.16
CA ARG A 14 -1.07 -14.16 12.55
C ARG A 14 -2.24 -14.93 13.19
N LEU A 15 -3.39 -15.00 12.51
CA LEU A 15 -4.51 -15.87 12.88
C LEU A 15 -4.18 -17.36 12.68
N PHE A 16 -3.17 -17.68 11.86
CA PHE A 16 -2.72 -19.03 11.59
C PHE A 16 -1.42 -19.33 12.34
N ARG A 17 -1.27 -20.59 12.78
CA ARG A 17 -0.02 -21.08 13.34
C ARG A 17 1.12 -20.88 12.33
N GLU A 18 2.24 -20.32 12.80
CA GLU A 18 3.42 -20.00 11.97
C GLU A 18 3.12 -19.00 10.82
N GLY A 19 1.96 -18.34 10.87
CA GLY A 19 1.56 -17.33 9.90
C GLY A 19 2.56 -16.17 9.83
N ARG A 20 3.00 -15.85 8.61
CA ARG A 20 3.86 -14.71 8.32
C ARG A 20 3.03 -13.62 7.63
N THR A 21 3.07 -13.57 6.31
CA THR A 21 2.37 -12.56 5.52
C THR A 21 1.68 -13.16 4.31
N GLU A 22 0.60 -12.50 3.88
CA GLU A 22 -0.03 -12.60 2.58
C GLU A 22 0.08 -11.23 1.87
N THR A 23 -0.17 -11.19 0.56
CA THR A 23 -0.20 -9.96 -0.24
C THR A 23 -1.63 -9.42 -0.35
N VAL A 24 -1.78 -8.12 -0.10
CA VAL A 24 -2.92 -7.33 -0.58
C VAL A 24 -2.49 -6.62 -1.85
N ARG A 25 -3.25 -6.81 -2.93
CA ARG A 25 -3.01 -6.16 -4.23
C ARG A 25 -3.73 -4.82 -4.25
N SER A 26 -3.09 -3.77 -3.73
CA SER A 26 -3.77 -2.48 -3.45
C SER A 26 -4.20 -1.72 -4.71
N CYS A 27 -3.64 -2.05 -5.88
CA CYS A 27 -4.10 -1.54 -7.17
C CYS A 27 -5.26 -2.41 -7.69
N THR A 28 -6.49 -1.91 -7.51
CA THR A 28 -7.74 -2.52 -8.00
C THR A 28 -8.44 -1.61 -9.01
N VAL A 29 -9.45 -2.15 -9.70
CA VAL A 29 -10.33 -1.36 -10.58
C VAL A 29 -10.93 -0.17 -9.83
N GLU A 30 -11.43 -0.38 -8.61
CA GLU A 30 -12.02 0.68 -7.79
C GLU A 30 -11.00 1.77 -7.43
N SER A 31 -9.76 1.39 -7.12
CA SER A 31 -8.68 2.36 -6.88
C SER A 31 -8.32 3.15 -8.15
N CYS A 32 -8.34 2.49 -9.31
CA CYS A 32 -8.06 3.13 -10.59
C CYS A 32 -9.16 4.12 -10.96
N ASP A 33 -10.44 3.73 -10.82
CA ASP A 33 -11.59 4.57 -11.09
C ASP A 33 -11.57 5.83 -10.21
N PHE A 34 -11.23 5.67 -8.92
CA PHE A 34 -11.04 6.81 -8.02
C PHE A 34 -9.92 7.76 -8.49
N VAL A 35 -8.74 7.22 -8.81
CA VAL A 35 -7.59 8.04 -9.25
C VAL A 35 -7.89 8.76 -10.57
N LEU A 36 -8.55 8.08 -11.52
CA LEU A 36 -8.97 8.69 -12.78
C LEU A 36 -9.98 9.82 -12.54
N ALA A 37 -10.95 9.63 -11.64
CA ALA A 37 -11.93 10.66 -11.31
C ALA A 37 -11.33 11.86 -10.57
N MET A 38 -10.27 11.66 -9.77
CA MET A 38 -9.51 12.75 -9.16
C MET A 38 -8.78 13.61 -10.20
N ALA A 39 -8.30 13.00 -11.28
CA ALA A 39 -7.59 13.69 -12.35
C ALA A 39 -8.51 14.36 -13.40
N ASP A 40 -9.79 13.95 -13.46
CA ASP A 40 -10.75 14.47 -14.42
C ASP A 40 -11.45 15.75 -13.91
N PRO A 41 -11.24 16.92 -14.54
CA PRO A 41 -11.83 18.19 -14.12
C PRO A 41 -13.36 18.24 -14.29
N SER A 42 -13.96 17.32 -15.07
CA SER A 42 -15.41 17.25 -15.24
C SER A 42 -16.14 16.55 -14.09
N GLN A 43 -15.41 15.85 -13.21
CA GLN A 43 -15.99 15.12 -12.09
C GLN A 43 -16.37 16.04 -10.93
N THR A 44 -17.52 15.77 -10.33
CA THR A 44 -17.98 16.47 -9.14
C THR A 44 -17.24 15.98 -7.89
N MET A 45 -17.19 16.84 -6.86
CA MET A 45 -16.64 16.47 -5.55
C MET A 45 -17.37 15.28 -4.95
N GLU A 46 -18.70 15.23 -5.09
CA GLU A 46 -19.54 14.14 -4.61
C GLU A 46 -19.17 12.80 -5.27
N GLN A 47 -18.98 12.80 -6.60
CA GLN A 47 -18.61 11.59 -7.32
C GLN A 47 -17.20 11.11 -6.95
N ARG A 48 -16.24 12.02 -6.79
CA ARG A 48 -14.88 11.70 -6.30
C ARG A 48 -14.92 11.08 -4.90
N LEU A 49 -15.68 11.67 -3.98
CA LEU A 49 -15.85 11.15 -2.62
C LEU A 49 -16.53 9.77 -2.62
N ARG A 50 -17.55 9.56 -3.48
CA ARG A 50 -18.20 8.25 -3.64
C ARG A 50 -17.20 7.18 -4.10
N LEU A 51 -16.39 7.48 -5.13
CA LEU A 51 -15.39 6.55 -5.63
C LEU A 51 -14.27 6.29 -4.60
N PHE A 52 -13.86 7.31 -3.84
CA PHE A 52 -12.92 7.15 -2.74
C PHE A 52 -13.42 6.14 -1.69
N LYS A 53 -14.70 6.25 -1.29
CA LYS A 53 -15.32 5.31 -0.34
C LYS A 53 -15.33 3.89 -0.89
N MET A 54 -15.74 3.71 -2.15
CA MET A 54 -15.74 2.39 -2.81
C MET A 54 -14.34 1.77 -2.86
N ALA A 55 -13.32 2.55 -3.25
CA ALA A 55 -11.93 2.08 -3.29
C ALA A 55 -11.43 1.68 -1.88
N SER A 56 -11.77 2.48 -0.86
CA SER A 56 -11.40 2.23 0.53
C SER A 56 -12.08 0.97 1.08
N GLU A 57 -13.38 0.79 0.83
CA GLU A 57 -14.14 -0.40 1.24
C GLU A 57 -13.59 -1.66 0.58
N LYS A 58 -13.28 -1.60 -0.72
CA LYS A 58 -12.64 -2.69 -1.45
C LYS A 58 -11.30 -3.07 -0.83
N HIS A 59 -10.45 -2.07 -0.57
CA HIS A 59 -9.13 -2.29 0.02
C HIS A 59 -9.24 -2.96 1.40
N GLN A 60 -10.12 -2.46 2.26
CA GLN A 60 -10.39 -3.04 3.58
C GLN A 60 -10.91 -4.48 3.49
N HIS A 61 -11.82 -4.76 2.54
CA HIS A 61 -12.32 -6.11 2.32
C HIS A 61 -11.20 -7.08 1.90
N MET A 62 -10.36 -6.69 0.93
CA MET A 62 -9.22 -7.52 0.51
C MET A 62 -8.21 -7.72 1.64
N TYR A 63 -7.97 -6.70 2.48
CA TYR A 63 -7.08 -6.83 3.62
C TYR A 63 -7.59 -7.90 4.61
N ARG A 64 -8.90 -7.89 4.90
CA ARG A 64 -9.52 -8.95 5.73
C ARG A 64 -9.39 -10.32 5.11
N LEU A 65 -9.65 -10.46 3.80
CA LEU A 65 -9.47 -11.74 3.09
C LEU A 65 -8.03 -12.24 3.21
N ALA A 66 -7.03 -11.39 2.98
CA ALA A 66 -5.63 -11.74 3.12
C ALA A 66 -5.27 -12.19 4.55
N MET A 67 -5.69 -11.44 5.57
CA MET A 67 -5.46 -11.78 6.98
C MET A 67 -6.06 -13.13 7.36
N THR A 68 -7.21 -13.49 6.79
CA THR A 68 -7.92 -14.75 7.02
C THR A 68 -7.53 -15.85 6.02
N GLY A 69 -6.40 -15.71 5.31
CA GLY A 69 -5.86 -16.77 4.45
C GLY A 69 -6.63 -16.99 3.15
N ALA A 70 -7.50 -16.07 2.76
CA ALA A 70 -8.24 -16.07 1.50
C ALA A 70 -7.58 -15.19 0.43
N GLY A 71 -6.33 -14.77 0.64
CA GLY A 71 -5.50 -14.17 -0.41
C GLY A 71 -5.03 -15.21 -1.43
N ILE A 72 -4.54 -14.73 -2.57
CA ILE A 72 -4.16 -15.60 -3.70
C ILE A 72 -2.65 -15.75 -3.87
N ASP A 73 -1.85 -14.79 -3.40
CA ASP A 73 -0.44 -14.71 -3.77
C ASP A 73 0.40 -15.82 -3.13
N ARG A 74 0.22 -16.13 -1.85
CA ARG A 74 0.92 -17.30 -1.25
C ARG A 74 0.42 -18.62 -1.81
N HIS A 75 -0.85 -18.71 -2.21
CA HIS A 75 -1.38 -19.90 -2.88
C HIS A 75 -0.73 -20.08 -4.27
N LEU A 76 -0.69 -19.04 -5.10
CA LEU A 76 0.00 -19.07 -6.39
C LEU A 76 1.49 -19.39 -6.24
N PHE A 77 2.15 -18.85 -5.21
CA PHE A 77 3.54 -19.18 -4.91
C PHE A 77 3.71 -20.66 -4.51
N CYS A 78 2.80 -21.23 -3.72
CA CYS A 78 2.80 -22.65 -3.40
C CYS A 78 2.68 -23.51 -4.66
N LEU A 79 1.75 -23.19 -5.56
CA LEU A 79 1.60 -23.87 -6.85
C LEU A 79 2.87 -23.77 -7.70
N TYR A 80 3.53 -22.60 -7.70
CA TYR A 80 4.82 -22.42 -8.35
C TYR A 80 5.89 -23.33 -7.77
N VAL A 81 6.06 -23.37 -6.45
CA VAL A 81 7.04 -24.25 -5.79
C VAL A 81 6.78 -25.72 -6.11
N VAL A 82 5.52 -26.16 -6.05
CA VAL A 82 5.12 -27.54 -6.39
C VAL A 82 5.40 -27.84 -7.87
N SER A 83 5.10 -26.91 -8.78
CA SER A 83 5.38 -27.09 -10.21
C SER A 83 6.88 -27.28 -10.49
N LYS A 84 7.75 -26.55 -9.77
CA LYS A 84 9.21 -26.71 -9.86
C LYS A 84 9.67 -28.05 -9.30
N TYR A 85 9.12 -28.49 -8.18
CA TYR A 85 9.42 -29.80 -7.60
C TYR A 85 9.03 -30.95 -8.53
N LEU A 86 7.86 -30.86 -9.16
CA LEU A 86 7.35 -31.88 -10.08
C LEU A 86 7.91 -31.75 -11.51
N ALA A 87 8.76 -30.77 -11.78
CA ALA A 87 9.26 -30.43 -13.11
C ALA A 87 8.14 -30.24 -14.16
N VAL A 88 7.01 -29.67 -13.75
CA VAL A 88 5.89 -29.33 -14.61
C VAL A 88 5.97 -27.86 -15.01
N GLU A 89 5.95 -27.59 -16.32
CA GLU A 89 5.81 -26.22 -16.81
C GLU A 89 4.35 -25.79 -16.78
N SER A 90 4.10 -24.57 -16.29
CA SER A 90 2.78 -23.95 -16.29
C SER A 90 2.86 -22.59 -16.96
N PRO A 91 2.34 -22.46 -18.21
CA PRO A 91 2.26 -21.17 -18.89
C PRO A 91 1.50 -20.12 -18.06
N PHE A 92 0.44 -20.55 -17.37
CA PHE A 92 -0.32 -19.69 -16.46
C PHE A 92 0.54 -19.13 -15.33
N LEU A 93 1.28 -19.98 -14.59
CA LEU A 93 2.13 -19.51 -13.49
C LEU A 93 3.26 -18.61 -13.99
N LYS A 94 3.80 -18.91 -15.18
CA LYS A 94 4.80 -18.05 -15.83
C LYS A 94 4.24 -16.67 -16.13
N GLU A 95 3.01 -16.58 -16.63
CA GLU A 95 2.35 -15.30 -16.94
C GLU A 95 2.04 -14.50 -15.68
N VAL A 96 1.30 -15.08 -14.73
CA VAL A 96 0.80 -14.33 -13.55
C VAL A 96 1.89 -13.90 -12.58
N LEU A 97 3.06 -14.55 -12.61
CA LEU A 97 4.22 -14.20 -11.78
C LEU A 97 5.28 -13.38 -12.54
N SER A 98 5.05 -13.06 -13.81
CA SER A 98 6.02 -12.29 -14.62
C SER A 98 6.00 -10.79 -14.33
N GLU A 99 4.87 -10.25 -13.88
CA GLU A 99 4.72 -8.81 -13.66
C GLU A 99 5.42 -8.38 -12.36
N PRO A 100 6.37 -7.42 -12.41
CA PRO A 100 7.08 -6.97 -11.22
C PRO A 100 6.21 -6.12 -10.30
N TRP A 101 6.45 -6.26 -8.99
CA TRP A 101 5.89 -5.40 -7.94
C TRP A 101 6.58 -4.03 -7.94
N ARG A 102 6.20 -3.15 -8.88
CA ARG A 102 6.81 -1.81 -9.00
C ARG A 102 6.52 -0.90 -7.81
N LEU A 103 5.46 -1.16 -7.06
CA LEU A 103 5.26 -0.53 -5.76
C LEU A 103 5.16 -1.61 -4.69
N SER A 104 6.04 -1.56 -3.71
CA SER A 104 6.01 -2.41 -2.53
C SER A 104 5.77 -1.55 -1.30
N THR A 105 4.74 -1.88 -0.53
CA THR A 105 4.34 -1.12 0.65
C THR A 105 4.11 -2.00 1.88
N SER A 106 4.33 -1.44 3.06
CA SER A 106 3.93 -2.08 4.31
C SER A 106 3.74 -1.06 5.43
N GLN A 107 2.70 -1.30 6.24
CA GLN A 107 2.57 -0.64 7.52
C GLN A 107 3.48 -1.29 8.56
N THR A 108 4.31 -0.48 9.22
CA THR A 108 4.99 -0.89 10.45
C THR A 108 3.97 -0.81 11.59
N PRO A 109 3.59 -1.94 12.24
CA PRO A 109 2.67 -1.89 13.37
C PRO A 109 3.34 -1.23 14.58
N LEU A 110 2.62 -0.38 15.31
CA LEU A 110 3.02 -0.03 16.67
C LEU A 110 2.67 -1.20 17.58
N GLN A 111 3.70 -1.79 18.19
CA GLN A 111 3.50 -2.92 19.10
C GLN A 111 3.16 -2.50 20.54
N GLN A 112 3.11 -1.19 20.84
CA GLN A 112 3.06 -0.68 22.21
C GLN A 112 2.33 0.68 22.40
N PRO A 113 1.29 1.04 21.62
CA PRO A 113 0.67 2.37 21.74
C PRO A 113 0.04 2.61 23.13
N GLU A 114 -0.35 1.56 23.86
CA GLU A 114 -0.94 1.66 25.21
C GLU A 114 0.10 1.78 26.33
N LEU A 115 1.38 1.49 26.07
CA LEU A 115 2.41 1.49 27.12
C LEU A 115 2.95 2.90 27.40
N PHE A 116 2.85 3.82 26.44
CA PHE A 116 3.38 5.18 26.57
C PHE A 116 2.43 6.20 25.94
N ASP A 117 2.19 7.30 26.66
CA ASP A 117 1.58 8.50 26.10
C ASP A 117 2.60 9.18 25.17
N LEU A 118 2.50 8.90 23.87
CA LEU A 118 3.46 9.39 22.87
C LEU A 118 3.40 10.91 22.66
N GLU A 119 2.32 11.59 23.08
CA GLU A 119 2.25 13.06 23.04
C GLU A 119 3.07 13.66 24.18
N LYS A 120 3.04 13.04 25.37
CA LYS A 120 3.83 13.48 26.52
C LYS A 120 5.28 13.01 26.49
N ASN A 121 5.58 11.95 25.74
CA ASN A 121 6.91 11.34 25.68
C ASN A 121 7.39 11.24 24.23
N THR A 122 7.54 12.41 23.59
CA THR A 122 7.90 12.52 22.18
C THR A 122 9.25 11.89 21.81
N GLU A 123 10.13 11.69 22.78
CA GLU A 123 11.42 11.02 22.62
C GLU A 123 11.32 9.54 22.26
N TYR A 124 10.18 8.89 22.55
CA TYR A 124 9.91 7.51 22.15
C TYR A 124 9.24 7.40 20.78
N VAL A 125 8.94 8.53 20.12
CA VAL A 125 8.38 8.53 18.76
C VAL A 125 9.44 8.08 17.77
N SER A 126 9.20 6.94 17.13
CA SER A 126 10.01 6.43 16.02
C SER A 126 9.42 6.81 14.67
N SER A 127 10.28 7.09 13.69
CA SER A 127 9.88 7.23 12.29
C SER A 127 9.57 5.88 11.61
N GLY A 128 9.71 4.78 12.35
CA GLY A 128 9.55 3.42 11.84
C GLY A 128 10.79 2.94 11.08
N GLY A 129 10.64 1.79 10.41
CA GLY A 129 11.66 1.22 9.53
C GLY A 129 11.39 1.50 8.06
N GLY A 130 12.33 1.12 7.20
CA GLY A 130 12.24 1.24 5.76
C GLY A 130 12.88 0.06 5.04
N PHE A 131 12.57 -0.09 3.75
CA PHE A 131 13.15 -1.10 2.87
C PHE A 131 13.38 -0.50 1.48
N GLY A 132 14.27 -1.11 0.70
CA GLY A 132 14.51 -0.77 -0.70
C GLY A 132 13.41 -1.28 -1.64
N PRO A 133 13.32 -0.77 -2.88
CA PRO A 133 12.37 -1.28 -3.86
C PRO A 133 12.72 -2.72 -4.29
N VAL A 134 11.70 -3.54 -4.53
CA VAL A 134 11.84 -4.93 -5.00
C VAL A 134 12.03 -5.05 -6.52
N ALA A 135 11.64 -4.02 -7.28
CA ALA A 135 11.89 -3.89 -8.71
C ALA A 135 12.93 -2.79 -8.97
N ASP A 136 13.73 -2.94 -10.02
CA ASP A 136 14.74 -1.94 -10.40
C ASP A 136 14.12 -0.60 -10.80
N ASP A 137 12.93 -0.65 -11.39
CA ASP A 137 12.12 0.49 -11.83
C ASP A 137 10.97 0.83 -10.87
N GLY A 138 11.09 0.44 -9.60
CA GLY A 138 10.04 0.56 -8.60
C GLY A 138 10.37 1.40 -7.36
N TYR A 139 9.44 1.38 -6.41
CA TYR A 139 9.50 2.07 -5.12
C TYR A 139 9.29 1.10 -3.94
N GLY A 140 10.00 1.36 -2.84
CA GLY A 140 9.72 0.79 -1.52
C GLY A 140 9.14 1.85 -0.60
N VAL A 141 7.95 1.63 -0.06
CA VAL A 141 7.23 2.60 0.78
C VAL A 141 6.83 1.95 2.11
N SER A 142 7.46 2.39 3.19
CA SER A 142 7.06 1.99 4.54
C SER A 142 6.34 3.15 5.21
N TYR A 143 5.32 2.87 6.01
CA TYR A 143 4.65 3.89 6.79
C TYR A 143 4.28 3.42 8.19
N ILE A 144 4.17 4.38 9.10
CA ILE A 144 3.77 4.16 10.48
C ILE A 144 2.82 5.28 10.92
N LEU A 145 1.70 4.90 11.55
CA LEU A 145 0.73 5.83 12.12
C LEU A 145 1.10 6.08 13.58
N VAL A 146 1.57 7.26 13.94
CA VAL A 146 2.00 7.60 15.30
C VAL A 146 0.93 8.44 16.00
N GLY A 147 0.29 7.84 17.00
CA GLY A 147 -0.87 8.45 17.66
C GLY A 147 -1.98 8.77 16.66
N GLU A 148 -2.67 9.89 16.87
CA GLU A 148 -3.80 10.33 16.02
C GLU A 148 -3.42 11.42 15.01
N ASN A 149 -2.21 11.97 15.13
CA ASN A 149 -1.86 13.26 14.49
C ASN A 149 -0.68 13.17 13.52
N LEU A 150 0.03 12.02 13.46
CA LEU A 150 1.25 11.90 12.67
C LEU A 150 1.28 10.61 11.86
N ILE A 151 1.67 10.73 10.59
CA ILE A 151 1.99 9.61 9.72
C ILE A 151 3.40 9.83 9.18
N ASN A 152 4.30 8.90 9.47
CA ASN A 152 5.65 8.91 8.92
C ASN A 152 5.72 7.97 7.71
N PHE A 153 6.38 8.43 6.65
CA PHE A 153 6.63 7.66 5.44
C PHE A 153 8.14 7.58 5.17
N HIS A 154 8.63 6.38 4.92
CA HIS A 154 9.94 6.13 4.33
C HIS A 154 9.75 5.70 2.88
N ILE A 155 10.35 6.42 1.93
CA ILE A 155 10.22 6.16 0.49
C ILE A 155 11.61 5.95 -0.12
N SER A 156 11.80 4.82 -0.77
CA SER A 156 13.05 4.45 -1.46
C SER A 156 12.82 4.17 -2.94
N SER A 157 13.83 4.48 -3.75
CA SER A 157 13.94 4.11 -5.16
C SER A 157 15.42 3.91 -5.51
N LYS A 158 15.73 3.34 -6.69
CA LYS A 158 17.11 3.14 -7.13
C LYS A 158 17.59 4.32 -7.97
N PHE A 159 18.77 4.86 -7.67
CA PHE A 159 19.40 5.90 -8.49
C PHE A 159 19.66 5.46 -9.95
N SER A 160 19.77 4.16 -10.20
CA SER A 160 19.97 3.60 -11.53
C SER A 160 18.74 3.71 -12.45
N CYS A 161 17.55 3.98 -11.90
CA CYS A 161 16.33 4.15 -12.68
C CYS A 161 15.94 5.65 -12.76
N PRO A 162 16.15 6.32 -13.91
CA PRO A 162 15.84 7.75 -14.06
C PRO A 162 14.34 8.06 -13.97
N ASP A 163 13.48 7.04 -14.15
CA ASP A 163 12.03 7.19 -14.03
C ASP A 163 11.55 7.19 -12.57
N THR A 164 12.41 6.82 -11.62
CA THR A 164 12.07 6.80 -10.19
C THR A 164 12.77 7.88 -9.39
N ASP A 165 12.04 8.53 -8.48
CA ASP A 165 12.58 9.57 -7.60
C ASP A 165 11.78 9.62 -6.29
N SER A 166 12.39 9.22 -5.18
CA SER A 166 11.76 9.21 -3.85
C SER A 166 11.24 10.57 -3.40
N HIS A 167 11.94 11.66 -3.70
CA HIS A 167 11.52 13.00 -3.29
C HIS A 167 10.30 13.46 -4.09
N ARG A 168 10.29 13.20 -5.40
CA ARG A 168 9.14 13.47 -6.27
C ARG A 168 7.94 12.64 -5.85
N PHE A 169 8.13 11.34 -5.57
CA PHE A 169 7.07 10.48 -5.05
C PHE A 169 6.52 11.03 -3.72
N GLY A 170 7.39 11.42 -2.79
CA GLY A 170 6.97 12.00 -1.51
C GLY A 170 6.18 13.31 -1.65
N LYS A 171 6.53 14.17 -2.62
CA LYS A 171 5.74 15.38 -2.94
C LYS A 171 4.34 15.01 -3.44
N HIS A 172 4.24 14.05 -4.37
CA HIS A 172 2.95 13.59 -4.89
C HIS A 172 2.10 12.91 -3.81
N LEU A 173 2.71 12.11 -2.94
CA LEU A 173 2.02 11.45 -1.83
C LEU A 173 1.43 12.49 -0.88
N ARG A 174 2.21 13.51 -0.51
CA ARG A 174 1.72 14.61 0.34
C ARG A 174 0.53 15.34 -0.31
N GLN A 175 0.66 15.67 -1.60
CA GLN A 175 -0.43 16.32 -2.33
C GLN A 175 -1.69 15.45 -2.35
N ALA A 176 -1.56 14.16 -2.69
CA ALA A 176 -2.69 13.23 -2.70
C ALA A 176 -3.39 13.13 -1.34
N MET A 177 -2.63 13.13 -0.22
CA MET A 177 -3.22 13.16 1.12
C MET A 177 -3.98 14.46 1.39
N THR A 178 -3.43 15.62 1.00
CA THR A 178 -4.12 16.91 1.11
C THR A 178 -5.40 16.95 0.27
N ASP A 179 -5.34 16.42 -0.96
CA ASP A 179 -6.49 16.36 -1.86
C ASP A 179 -7.60 15.47 -1.28
N ILE A 180 -7.24 14.33 -0.67
CA ILE A 180 -8.18 13.46 0.03
C ILE A 180 -8.82 14.19 1.22
N ILE A 181 -8.05 14.91 2.04
CA ILE A 181 -8.60 15.71 3.15
C ILE A 181 -9.65 16.71 2.64
N ALA A 182 -9.36 17.37 1.51
CA ALA A 182 -10.28 18.33 0.90
C ALA A 182 -11.60 17.67 0.42
N LEU A 183 -11.59 16.39 0.01
CA LEU A 183 -12.82 15.65 -0.36
C LEU A 183 -13.83 15.57 0.79
N PHE A 184 -13.34 15.58 2.03
CA PHE A 184 -14.18 15.51 3.23
C PHE A 184 -14.62 16.88 3.74
N GLY A 185 -14.27 17.97 3.04
CA GLY A 185 -14.61 19.33 3.45
C GLY A 185 -13.83 19.83 4.67
N PHE A 186 -12.77 19.12 5.06
CA PHE A 186 -11.86 19.59 6.11
C PHE A 186 -10.84 20.56 5.52
N SER A 187 -10.57 21.64 6.25
CA SER A 187 -9.45 22.55 5.96
C SER A 187 -8.27 22.20 6.87
N SER A 188 -7.06 22.64 6.53
CA SER A 188 -5.86 22.44 7.38
C SER A 188 -5.98 23.01 8.80
N ASN A 189 -7.01 23.84 9.06
CA ASN A 189 -7.32 24.42 10.37
C ASN A 189 -8.53 23.78 11.06
N SER A 190 -9.14 22.76 10.48
CA SER A 190 -10.26 22.04 11.09
C SER A 190 -9.72 21.12 12.20
N ARG A 191 -9.48 21.66 13.40
CA ARG A 191 -9.30 20.83 14.59
C ARG A 191 -10.65 20.23 14.99
N LYS A 192 -10.63 18.97 15.43
CA LYS A 192 -11.73 18.40 16.23
C LYS A 192 -11.93 19.22 17.49
#